data_AF-A0A2E7VG95-F1
#
_entry.id   AF-A0A2E7VG95-F1
#
_cell.length_a   1.000
_cell.length_b   1.000
_cell.length_c   1.000
_cell.angle_alpha   90.00
_cell.angle_beta   90.00
_cell.angle_gamma   90.00
#
_symmetry.space_group_name_H-M   'P 1'
#
loop_
_entity.id
_entity.type
_entity.pdbx_description
1 polymer ?
#
loop_
_entity_poly.entity_id
_entity_poly.type
_entity_poly.pdbx_seq_one_letter_code
_entity_poly.pdbx_strand_id
1 'polypeptide(L)'
;MIPKFDKDDDGILDKAERSAARKYVEEQRNSDGGVDRGQRGGRPARPDGARGGQPSSRGNRGGRPDPRGGGNRPAPEPRDFSKAERLEPGTDNDLGTKLYDESTLRTLFIKFKDNEWMEEMEAFYRTDVAVPADLTVDGKLYKNVGLKFRGNSSFRSVSPDLKRSMNLYIDHKHSDQKLLGYKTLNLL
;
A
#
# COMPACT_ATOMS: atom_id res chain seq x y z
N MET A 1 16.15 2.90 1.74
CA MET A 1 16.51 1.69 0.99
C MET A 1 17.12 2.07 -0.32
N ILE A 2 16.57 3.06 -1.02
CA ILE A 2 17.11 3.52 -2.31
C ILE A 2 18.61 3.82 -2.22
N PRO A 3 19.14 4.64 -1.27
CA PRO A 3 20.56 4.97 -1.22
C PRO A 3 21.52 3.79 -0.92
N LYS A 4 20.98 2.61 -0.59
CA LYS A 4 21.78 1.41 -0.30
C LYS A 4 21.87 0.45 -1.48
N PHE A 5 20.88 0.48 -2.37
CA PHE A 5 20.71 -0.50 -3.44
C PHE A 5 20.66 0.10 -4.83
N ASP A 6 20.42 1.41 -4.94
CA ASP A 6 20.51 2.21 -6.16
C ASP A 6 22.00 2.38 -6.50
N LYS A 7 22.46 1.64 -7.51
CA LYS A 7 23.87 1.62 -7.94
C LYS A 7 24.12 2.58 -9.09
N ASP A 8 23.11 2.90 -9.87
CA ASP A 8 23.19 3.84 -10.97
C ASP A 8 22.80 5.27 -10.57
N ASP A 9 22.50 5.48 -9.28
CA ASP A 9 22.10 6.75 -8.64
C ASP A 9 20.93 7.41 -9.38
N ASP A 10 20.03 6.57 -9.89
CA ASP A 10 18.99 6.96 -10.81
C ASP A 10 17.68 7.34 -10.07
N GLY A 11 17.65 7.13 -8.75
CA GLY A 11 16.55 7.42 -7.84
C GLY A 11 15.46 6.36 -7.81
N ILE A 12 15.59 5.30 -8.61
CA ILE A 12 14.69 4.15 -8.70
C ILE A 12 15.52 2.89 -8.51
N LEU A 13 14.89 1.82 -8.03
CA LEU A 13 15.54 0.51 -8.02
C LEU A 13 15.09 -0.28 -9.25
N ASP A 14 16.04 -0.73 -10.04
CA ASP A 14 15.79 -1.64 -11.15
C ASP A 14 15.38 -3.05 -10.63
N LYS A 15 15.16 -4.01 -11.53
CA LYS A 15 14.77 -5.37 -11.10
C LYS A 15 15.84 -6.08 -10.26
N ALA A 16 17.11 -5.96 -10.63
CA ALA A 16 18.20 -6.63 -9.94
C ALA A 16 18.41 -6.02 -8.55
N GLU A 17 18.34 -4.69 -8.46
CA GLU A 17 18.47 -3.93 -7.23
C GLU A 17 17.28 -4.15 -6.30
N ARG A 18 16.05 -4.15 -6.82
CA ARG A 18 14.85 -4.51 -6.04
C ARG A 18 14.93 -5.92 -5.52
N SER A 19 15.43 -6.87 -6.30
CA SER A 19 15.60 -8.26 -5.84
C SER A 19 16.56 -8.34 -4.64
N ALA A 20 17.67 -7.59 -4.67
CA ALA A 20 18.60 -7.51 -3.54
C ALA A 20 17.98 -6.78 -2.33
N ALA A 21 17.29 -5.66 -2.57
CA ALA A 21 16.59 -4.90 -1.55
C ALA A 21 15.48 -5.73 -0.87
N ARG A 22 14.76 -6.57 -1.63
CA ARG A 22 13.72 -7.47 -1.13
C ARG A 22 14.31 -8.50 -0.19
N LYS A 23 15.39 -9.17 -0.58
CA LYS A 23 16.10 -10.14 0.29
C LYS A 23 16.55 -9.48 1.60
N TYR A 24 17.12 -8.27 1.52
CA TYR A 24 17.52 -7.52 2.71
C TYR A 24 16.34 -7.21 3.64
N VAL A 25 15.18 -6.79 3.10
CA VAL A 25 13.99 -6.53 3.92
C VAL A 25 13.45 -7.80 4.56
N GLU A 26 13.44 -8.91 3.84
CA GLU A 26 13.03 -10.21 4.36
C GLU A 26 13.97 -10.68 5.49
N GLU A 27 15.29 -10.59 5.30
CA GLU A 27 16.28 -10.88 6.33
C GLU A 27 16.13 -9.98 7.56
N GLN A 28 15.91 -8.68 7.37
CA GLN A 28 15.68 -7.76 8.49
C GLN A 28 14.39 -8.09 9.26
N ARG A 29 13.31 -8.44 8.56
CA ARG A 29 12.04 -8.84 9.19
C ARG A 29 12.18 -10.15 9.97
N ASN A 30 12.98 -11.09 9.47
CA ASN A 30 13.27 -12.36 10.15
C ASN A 30 14.21 -12.17 11.36
N SER A 31 15.17 -11.25 11.25
CA SER A 31 16.16 -10.97 12.31
C SER A 31 15.59 -10.14 13.46
N ASP A 32 14.68 -9.20 13.19
CA ASP A 32 14.03 -8.35 14.21
C ASP A 32 12.82 -9.06 14.88
N GLY A 33 12.69 -10.38 14.70
CA GLY A 33 11.78 -11.23 15.46
C GLY A 33 10.34 -10.73 15.54
N GLY A 34 9.71 -10.39 14.41
CA GLY A 34 8.26 -10.16 14.36
C GLY A 34 7.69 -9.17 15.40
N VAL A 35 8.45 -8.17 15.84
CA VAL A 35 7.93 -7.19 16.79
C VAL A 35 7.20 -6.10 16.01
N ASP A 36 5.91 -6.29 15.78
CA ASP A 36 4.97 -5.19 15.53
C ASP A 36 5.15 -4.21 16.69
N ARG A 37 5.96 -3.15 16.49
CA ARG A 37 6.13 -2.05 17.45
C ARG A 37 4.86 -1.20 17.47
N GLY A 38 3.77 -1.83 17.90
CA GLY A 38 2.52 -1.25 18.34
C GLY A 38 2.31 -1.59 19.81
N GLN A 39 2.87 -0.77 20.70
CA GLN A 39 2.45 -0.61 22.11
C GLN A 39 2.40 -1.86 23.02
N ARG A 40 3.46 -2.05 23.81
CA ARG A 40 3.37 -1.90 25.28
C ARG A 40 4.76 -1.78 25.87
N GLY A 41 5.21 -0.55 26.06
CA GLY A 41 6.19 -0.27 27.10
C GLY A 41 5.60 -0.70 28.43
N GLY A 42 6.06 -1.85 28.94
CA GLY A 42 5.84 -2.23 30.33
C GLY A 42 6.43 -1.11 31.19
N ARG A 43 5.57 -0.38 31.90
CA ARG A 43 6.02 0.55 32.93
C ARG A 43 6.88 -0.24 33.92
N PRO A 44 8.05 0.26 34.33
CA PRO A 44 8.86 -0.42 35.33
C PRO A 44 8.04 -0.56 36.62
N ALA A 45 8.12 -1.73 37.25
CA ALA A 45 7.48 -2.00 38.53
C ALA A 45 8.05 -1.03 39.57
N ARG A 46 7.19 -0.22 40.19
CA ARG A 46 7.57 0.54 41.38
C ARG A 46 7.67 -0.43 42.56
N PRO A 47 8.72 -0.33 43.39
CA PRO A 47 8.77 -1.01 44.66
C PRO A 47 7.81 -0.31 45.64
N ASP A 48 7.33 -1.10 46.61
CA ASP A 48 6.61 -0.68 47.83
C ASP A 48 5.09 -0.46 47.76
N GLY A 49 4.37 -1.26 48.56
CA GLY A 49 3.34 -0.71 49.45
C GLY A 49 1.89 -1.20 49.31
N ALA A 50 1.52 -2.13 50.20
CA ALA A 50 0.28 -2.15 50.99
C ALA A 50 -1.09 -2.52 50.37
N ARG A 51 -1.72 -3.47 51.08
CA ARG A 51 -3.15 -3.83 51.16
C ARG A 51 -4.12 -2.64 51.12
N GLY A 52 -5.27 -2.85 50.49
CA GLY A 52 -6.56 -2.41 51.05
C GLY A 52 -7.53 -1.75 50.08
N GLY A 53 -8.77 -2.25 50.07
CA GLY A 53 -9.97 -1.44 49.93
C GLY A 53 -10.45 -1.14 48.51
N GLN A 54 -11.50 -1.82 48.09
CA GLN A 54 -12.40 -1.32 47.06
C GLN A 54 -13.23 -0.15 47.65
N PRO A 55 -13.51 0.90 46.86
CA PRO A 55 -14.90 1.33 46.77
C PRO A 55 -15.36 1.46 45.31
N SER A 56 -16.58 1.00 45.10
CA SER A 56 -17.36 1.08 43.87
C SER A 56 -17.72 2.53 43.53
N SER A 57 -17.44 2.96 42.29
CA SER A 57 -18.31 3.93 41.62
C SER A 57 -18.10 4.04 40.11
N ARG A 58 -19.21 3.80 39.41
CA ARG A 58 -19.67 4.52 38.22
C ARG A 58 -18.81 4.42 36.96
N GLY A 59 -19.39 3.77 35.96
CA GLY A 59 -19.17 4.17 34.58
C GLY A 59 -19.03 2.99 33.64
N ASN A 60 -20.14 2.67 33.00
CA ASN A 60 -20.22 2.04 31.69
C ASN A 60 -18.96 2.33 30.83
N ARG A 61 -18.11 1.33 30.64
CA ARG A 61 -17.18 1.29 29.53
C ARG A 61 -17.13 -0.14 29.06
N GLY A 62 -17.97 -0.41 28.05
CA GLY A 62 -18.14 -1.71 27.42
C GLY A 62 -16.80 -2.42 27.25
N GLY A 63 -16.81 -3.72 27.54
CA GLY A 63 -15.68 -4.59 27.35
C GLY A 63 -15.03 -4.28 26.00
N ARG A 64 -13.73 -4.00 26.04
CA ARG A 64 -12.94 -3.88 24.82
C ARG A 64 -13.18 -5.15 24.01
N PRO A 65 -13.64 -5.05 22.75
CA PRO A 65 -13.74 -6.22 21.90
C PRO A 65 -12.38 -6.91 21.86
N ASP A 66 -12.42 -8.22 22.07
CA ASP A 66 -11.26 -9.08 22.02
C ASP A 66 -10.56 -8.93 20.66
N PRO A 67 -9.25 -8.61 20.59
CA PRO A 67 -8.53 -8.49 19.32
C PRO A 67 -8.47 -9.81 18.52
N ARG A 68 -8.88 -10.94 19.14
CA ARG A 68 -8.95 -12.26 18.51
C ARG A 68 -10.30 -12.57 17.86
N GLY A 69 -11.23 -11.62 17.82
CA GLY A 69 -12.52 -11.74 17.14
C GLY A 69 -12.44 -11.58 15.62
N GLY A 70 -11.58 -12.36 14.96
CA GLY A 70 -11.58 -12.53 13.50
C GLY A 70 -12.72 -13.44 13.04
N GLY A 71 -13.97 -13.12 13.38
CA GLY A 71 -15.13 -13.96 13.10
C GLY A 71 -16.09 -13.31 12.13
N ASN A 72 -16.25 -13.90 10.94
CA ASN A 72 -17.31 -13.64 9.95
C ASN A 72 -17.29 -12.29 9.23
N ARG A 73 -16.17 -11.91 8.59
CA ARG A 73 -16.36 -11.32 7.26
C ARG A 73 -16.55 -12.49 6.30
N PRO A 74 -17.74 -12.67 5.69
CA PRO A 74 -17.91 -13.69 4.67
C PRO A 74 -16.80 -13.51 3.64
N ALA A 75 -16.20 -14.64 3.22
CA ALA A 75 -15.30 -14.63 2.08
C ALA A 75 -16.04 -13.92 0.94
N PRO A 76 -15.41 -12.97 0.24
CA PRO A 76 -16.08 -12.29 -0.86
C PRO A 76 -16.54 -13.34 -1.87
N GLU A 77 -17.83 -13.36 -2.15
CA GLU A 77 -18.43 -14.25 -3.14
C GLU A 77 -17.66 -14.14 -4.47
N PRO A 78 -17.37 -15.26 -5.15
CA PRO A 78 -16.74 -15.23 -6.46
C PRO A 78 -17.55 -14.34 -7.40
N ARG A 79 -16.95 -13.26 -7.87
CA ARG A 79 -17.59 -12.38 -8.85
C ARG A 79 -17.45 -12.99 -10.23
N ASP A 80 -18.58 -13.26 -10.88
CA ASP A 80 -18.59 -13.68 -12.29
C ASP A 80 -18.39 -12.46 -13.19
N PHE A 81 -17.26 -12.43 -13.89
CA PHE A 81 -16.90 -11.38 -14.86
C PHE A 81 -17.07 -11.84 -16.32
N SER A 82 -17.72 -12.99 -16.58
CA SER A 82 -17.88 -13.54 -17.94
C SER A 82 -18.57 -12.59 -18.93
N LYS A 83 -19.42 -11.68 -18.41
CA LYS A 83 -20.12 -10.65 -19.20
C LYS A 83 -19.46 -9.27 -19.16
N ALA A 84 -18.36 -9.11 -18.42
CA ALA A 84 -17.71 -7.81 -18.29
C ALA A 84 -16.95 -7.48 -19.58
N GLU A 85 -17.12 -6.25 -20.06
CA GLU A 85 -16.30 -5.72 -21.15
C GLU A 85 -14.85 -5.56 -20.69
N ARG A 86 -13.91 -6.07 -21.47
CA ARG A 86 -12.49 -5.90 -21.22
C ARG A 86 -12.00 -4.65 -21.93
N LEU A 87 -11.66 -3.65 -21.15
CA LEU A 87 -11.06 -2.41 -21.64
C LEU A 87 -9.58 -2.65 -21.98
N GLU A 88 -9.10 -2.03 -23.06
CA GLU A 88 -7.70 -2.09 -23.49
C GLU A 88 -7.13 -0.66 -23.62
N PRO A 89 -5.83 -0.46 -23.33
CA PRO A 89 -5.20 0.84 -23.46
C PRO A 89 -5.19 1.28 -24.92
N GLY A 90 -6.00 2.30 -25.25
CA GLY A 90 -6.11 2.86 -26.60
C GLY A 90 -7.55 3.00 -27.11
N THR A 91 -8.54 2.41 -26.43
CA THR A 91 -9.95 2.65 -26.73
C THR A 91 -10.45 4.00 -26.18
N ASP A 92 -9.72 4.56 -25.21
CA ASP A 92 -10.06 5.82 -24.54
C ASP A 92 -9.40 7.01 -25.26
N ASN A 93 -10.21 7.83 -25.92
CA ASN A 93 -9.77 9.09 -26.51
C ASN A 93 -9.55 10.16 -25.44
N ASP A 94 -8.72 11.17 -25.71
CA ASP A 94 -8.57 12.33 -24.83
C ASP A 94 -9.92 13.02 -24.63
N LEU A 95 -10.45 12.91 -23.41
CA LEU A 95 -11.77 13.43 -23.04
C LEU A 95 -11.77 14.96 -22.94
N GLY A 96 -10.61 15.62 -22.94
CA GLY A 96 -10.48 17.08 -22.84
C GLY A 96 -10.89 17.66 -21.48
N THR A 97 -11.28 16.82 -20.53
CA THR A 97 -11.71 17.19 -19.18
C THR A 97 -10.56 17.15 -18.18
N LYS A 98 -10.76 17.77 -17.02
CA LYS A 98 -9.79 17.75 -15.90
C LYS A 98 -9.75 16.35 -15.27
N LEU A 99 -8.70 16.07 -14.47
CA LEU A 99 -8.54 14.75 -13.83
C LEU A 99 -9.68 14.39 -12.86
N TYR A 100 -10.15 15.38 -12.09
CA TYR A 100 -11.21 15.23 -11.09
C TYR A 100 -12.53 15.83 -11.55
N ASP A 101 -12.79 15.80 -12.86
CA ASP A 101 -14.09 16.20 -13.38
C ASP A 101 -15.14 15.15 -12.97
N GLU A 102 -16.18 15.59 -12.24
CA GLU A 102 -17.23 14.71 -11.73
C GLU A 102 -18.06 14.05 -12.83
N SER A 103 -18.09 14.64 -14.03
CA SER A 103 -18.84 14.11 -15.18
C SER A 103 -18.06 13.05 -15.96
N THR A 104 -16.79 12.82 -15.61
CA THR A 104 -15.88 11.98 -16.37
C THR A 104 -15.37 10.81 -15.54
N LEU A 105 -15.59 9.59 -16.04
CA LEU A 105 -14.89 8.41 -15.54
C LEU A 105 -13.64 8.17 -16.40
N ARG A 106 -12.47 8.10 -15.77
CA ARG A 106 -11.19 7.90 -16.46
C ARG A 106 -10.60 6.55 -16.10
N THR A 107 -10.15 5.81 -17.11
CA THR A 107 -9.54 4.50 -16.91
C THR A 107 -8.02 4.64 -16.80
N LEU A 108 -7.43 3.99 -15.80
CA LEU A 108 -5.98 3.92 -15.61
C LEU A 108 -5.50 2.52 -15.91
N PHE A 109 -4.75 2.35 -16.99
CA PHE A 109 -4.13 1.08 -17.35
C PHE A 109 -2.72 1.03 -16.78
N ILE A 110 -2.51 0.14 -15.81
CA ILE A 110 -1.22 0.01 -15.11
C ILE A 110 -0.58 -1.30 -15.53
N LYS A 111 0.59 -1.23 -16.15
CA LYS A 111 1.34 -2.38 -16.63
C LYS A 111 2.65 -2.51 -15.87
N PHE A 112 2.76 -3.56 -15.09
CA PHE A 112 4.00 -3.93 -14.43
C PHE A 112 4.92 -4.69 -15.39
N LYS A 113 6.24 -4.55 -15.18
CA LYS A 113 7.25 -5.31 -15.91
C LYS A 113 7.34 -6.76 -15.43
N ASP A 114 6.95 -7.00 -14.17
CA ASP A 114 7.07 -8.27 -13.46
C ASP A 114 5.70 -8.78 -13.02
N ASN A 115 5.53 -10.11 -12.98
CA ASN A 115 4.28 -10.75 -12.53
C ASN A 115 4.16 -10.77 -11.00
N GLU A 116 5.30 -10.76 -10.28
CA GLU A 116 5.39 -10.79 -8.81
C GLU A 116 5.29 -9.39 -8.18
N TRP A 117 4.72 -8.43 -8.93
CA TRP A 117 4.67 -7.02 -8.53
C TRP A 117 3.90 -6.83 -7.23
N MET A 118 2.90 -7.68 -6.96
CA MET A 118 2.05 -7.55 -5.79
C MET A 118 2.79 -7.94 -4.51
N GLU A 119 3.47 -9.09 -4.54
CA GLU A 119 4.33 -9.57 -3.45
C GLU A 119 5.49 -8.59 -3.20
N GLU A 120 6.02 -8.02 -4.29
CA GLU A 120 7.08 -7.03 -4.20
C GLU A 120 6.62 -5.72 -3.56
N MET A 121 5.45 -5.20 -3.94
CA MET A 121 4.83 -4.04 -3.29
C MET A 121 4.55 -4.30 -1.80
N GLU A 122 4.22 -5.53 -1.42
CA GLU A 122 4.04 -5.95 -0.03
C GLU A 122 5.37 -6.06 0.74
N ALA A 123 6.41 -6.60 0.10
CA ALA A 123 7.75 -6.63 0.67
C ALA A 123 8.27 -5.21 0.95
N PHE A 124 8.05 -4.28 0.04
CA PHE A 124 8.42 -2.87 0.21
C PHE A 124 7.41 -2.03 1.00
N TYR A 125 6.38 -2.64 1.58
CA TYR A 125 5.48 -1.94 2.50
C TYR A 125 6.28 -1.38 3.69
N ARG A 126 6.21 -0.06 3.88
CA ARG A 126 6.98 0.77 4.83
C ARG A 126 8.45 1.06 4.49
N THR A 127 8.92 0.75 3.29
CA THR A 127 10.19 1.29 2.78
C THR A 127 9.93 2.57 1.98
N ASP A 128 10.99 3.22 1.50
CA ASP A 128 10.99 4.33 0.54
C ASP A 128 10.90 3.88 -0.92
N VAL A 129 10.92 2.57 -1.19
CA VAL A 129 10.89 2.02 -2.55
C VAL A 129 9.47 2.02 -3.10
N ALA A 130 9.29 2.54 -4.31
CA ALA A 130 8.09 2.34 -5.12
C ALA A 130 8.38 1.34 -6.23
N VAL A 131 7.39 0.52 -6.59
CA VAL A 131 7.51 -0.47 -7.66
C VAL A 131 7.25 0.22 -8.99
N PRO A 132 8.21 0.21 -9.94
CA PRO A 132 8.05 0.89 -11.22
C PRO A 132 7.05 0.15 -12.13
N ALA A 133 6.20 0.91 -12.80
CA ALA A 133 5.24 0.45 -13.79
C ALA A 133 5.13 1.47 -14.94
N ASP A 134 4.46 1.05 -16.02
CA ASP A 134 4.01 1.96 -17.06
C ASP A 134 2.51 2.22 -16.91
N LEU A 135 2.10 3.47 -17.06
CA LEU A 135 0.72 3.91 -16.95
C LEU A 135 0.24 4.42 -18.31
N THR A 136 -0.91 3.94 -18.77
CA THR A 136 -1.61 4.51 -19.92
C THR A 136 -2.94 5.10 -19.48
N VAL A 137 -3.20 6.36 -19.85
CA VAL A 137 -4.44 7.09 -19.55
C VAL A 137 -4.81 7.92 -20.77
N ASP A 138 -6.05 7.79 -21.27
CA ASP A 138 -6.55 8.48 -22.47
C ASP A 138 -5.62 8.32 -23.70
N GLY A 139 -5.07 7.11 -23.89
CA GLY A 139 -4.11 6.81 -24.95
C GLY A 139 -2.69 7.38 -24.74
N LYS A 140 -2.44 8.16 -23.67
CA LYS A 140 -1.11 8.70 -23.36
C LYS A 140 -0.33 7.76 -22.43
N LEU A 141 0.89 7.42 -22.83
CA LEU A 141 1.80 6.56 -22.08
C LEU A 141 2.72 7.39 -21.16
N TYR A 142 2.74 7.01 -19.89
CA TYR A 142 3.58 7.56 -18.83
C TYR A 142 4.49 6.44 -18.33
N LYS A 143 5.79 6.53 -18.65
CA LYS A 143 6.76 5.47 -18.33
C LYS A 143 7.31 5.63 -16.92
N ASN A 144 7.71 4.51 -16.32
CA ASN A 144 8.41 4.46 -15.03
C ASN A 144 7.70 5.26 -13.93
N VAL A 145 6.37 5.13 -13.83
CA VAL A 145 5.60 5.60 -12.68
C VAL A 145 5.83 4.67 -11.49
N GLY A 146 5.68 5.17 -10.27
CA GLY A 146 5.89 4.39 -9.05
C GLY A 146 4.57 3.99 -8.40
N LEU A 147 4.43 2.73 -7.98
CA LEU A 147 3.30 2.27 -7.19
C LEU A 147 3.72 1.79 -5.81
N LYS A 148 2.87 2.07 -4.81
CA LYS A 148 3.11 1.65 -3.43
C LYS A 148 1.81 1.44 -2.66
N PHE A 149 1.71 0.37 -1.89
CA PHE A 149 0.58 0.22 -0.96
C PHE A 149 0.57 1.29 0.13
N ARG A 150 -0.63 1.72 0.51
CA ARG A 150 -0.82 2.74 1.55
C ARG A 150 -1.85 2.33 2.60
N GLY A 151 -1.80 3.07 3.70
CA GLY A 151 -2.72 2.96 4.83
C GLY A 151 -2.26 1.93 5.84
N ASN A 152 -2.38 2.26 7.13
CA ASN A 152 -1.83 1.43 8.21
C ASN A 152 -2.81 0.34 8.66
N SER A 153 -4.09 0.71 8.81
CA SER A 153 -5.17 -0.23 9.18
C SER A 153 -5.69 -0.98 7.97
N SER A 154 -5.97 -0.28 6.86
CA SER A 154 -6.50 -0.87 5.62
C SER A 154 -5.59 -1.96 5.08
N PHE A 155 -4.28 -1.73 5.03
CA PHE A 155 -3.32 -2.73 4.56
C PHE A 155 -3.33 -4.00 5.43
N ARG A 156 -3.38 -3.85 6.77
CA ARG A 156 -3.39 -4.99 7.71
C ARG A 156 -4.73 -5.73 7.76
N SER A 157 -5.84 -5.03 7.51
CA SER A 157 -7.19 -5.61 7.62
C SER A 157 -7.74 -6.22 6.32
N VAL A 158 -7.10 -5.93 5.18
CA VAL A 158 -7.56 -6.38 3.85
C VAL A 158 -6.63 -7.49 3.37
N SER A 159 -7.22 -8.63 2.98
CA SER A 159 -6.47 -9.77 2.43
C SER A 159 -5.61 -9.35 1.23
N PRO A 160 -4.42 -9.95 1.01
CA PRO A 160 -3.63 -9.73 -0.20
C PRO A 160 -4.42 -9.97 -1.49
N ASP A 161 -5.34 -10.93 -1.49
CA ASP A 161 -6.18 -11.28 -2.65
C ASP A 161 -7.25 -10.24 -2.98
N LEU A 162 -7.39 -9.19 -2.17
CA LEU A 162 -8.37 -8.13 -2.35
C LEU A 162 -7.71 -6.81 -2.71
N LYS A 163 -8.48 -5.92 -3.37
CA LYS A 163 -8.03 -4.57 -3.70
C LYS A 163 -7.61 -3.83 -2.43
N ARG A 164 -6.32 -3.51 -2.34
CA ARG A 164 -5.73 -2.65 -1.30
C ARG A 164 -5.52 -1.24 -1.85
N SER A 165 -5.68 -0.25 -0.97
CA SER A 165 -5.40 1.15 -1.32
C SER A 165 -3.92 1.34 -1.66
N MET A 166 -3.63 2.12 -2.70
CA MET A 166 -2.28 2.35 -3.20
C MET A 166 -2.08 3.79 -3.63
N ASN A 167 -0.83 4.25 -3.57
CA ASN A 167 -0.39 5.50 -4.16
C ASN A 167 0.22 5.23 -5.53
N LEU A 168 -0.06 6.14 -6.47
CA LEU A 168 0.53 6.17 -7.79
C LEU A 168 1.31 7.49 -7.94
N TYR A 169 2.62 7.39 -8.09
CA TYR A 169 3.55 8.50 -8.29
C TYR A 169 3.86 8.63 -9.78
N ILE A 170 3.28 9.65 -10.41
CA ILE A 170 3.46 9.93 -11.83
C ILE A 170 4.88 10.44 -12.11
N ASP A 171 5.44 11.20 -11.18
CA ASP A 171 6.76 11.84 -11.30
C ASP A 171 7.89 10.98 -10.69
N HIS A 172 7.71 9.66 -10.65
CA HIS A 172 8.65 8.76 -9.98
C HIS A 172 10.06 8.79 -10.58
N LYS A 173 10.19 8.56 -11.90
CA LYS A 173 11.48 8.72 -12.61
C LYS A 173 11.66 10.12 -13.16
N HIS A 174 10.60 10.64 -13.76
CA HIS A 174 10.60 11.86 -14.55
C HIS A 174 9.92 12.96 -13.73
N SER A 175 10.70 13.82 -13.09
CA SER A 175 10.21 14.80 -12.10
C SER A 175 9.22 15.85 -12.68
N ASP A 176 9.25 16.02 -14.01
CA ASP A 176 8.40 16.89 -14.81
C ASP A 176 7.10 16.20 -15.27
N GLN A 177 7.05 14.86 -15.21
CA GLN A 177 5.90 14.07 -15.61
C GLN A 177 4.69 14.34 -14.70
N LYS A 178 3.55 14.67 -15.33
CA LYS A 178 2.29 14.98 -14.64
C LYS A 178 1.13 14.41 -15.42
N LEU A 179 0.14 13.88 -14.72
CA LEU A 179 -1.14 13.51 -15.29
C LEU A 179 -2.12 14.66 -15.04
N LEU A 180 -2.44 15.43 -16.08
CA LEU A 180 -3.39 16.56 -16.03
C LEU A 180 -3.09 17.53 -14.87
N GLY A 181 -1.81 17.81 -14.63
CA GLY A 181 -1.32 18.71 -13.59
C GLY A 181 -0.95 18.03 -12.25
N TYR A 182 -1.26 16.74 -12.08
CA TYR A 182 -1.02 16.02 -10.82
C TYR A 182 0.20 15.11 -10.91
N LYS A 183 0.97 15.09 -9.82
CA LYS A 183 2.17 14.27 -9.64
C LYS A 183 1.90 12.96 -8.90
N THR A 184 0.90 12.95 -8.03
CA THR A 184 0.60 11.78 -7.20
C THR A 184 -0.91 11.60 -7.07
N LEU A 185 -1.37 10.36 -7.19
CA LEU A 185 -2.75 9.97 -7.01
C LEU A 185 -2.89 8.98 -5.85
N ASN A 186 -3.96 9.12 -5.09
CA ASN A 186 -4.36 8.16 -4.07
C ASN A 186 -5.48 7.29 -4.65
N LEU A 187 -5.22 6.01 -4.83
CA LEU A 187 -6.20 5.02 -5.28
C LEU A 187 -6.71 4.28 -4.04
N LEU A 188 -7.90 4.64 -3.58
CA LEU A 188 -8.47 4.14 -2.32
C LEU A 188 -9.16 2.78 -2.48
#